data_AF-A0A9W8DCS3-F1
#
_entry.id   AF-A0A9W8DCS3-F1
#
_cell.length_a   1.000
_cell.length_b   1.000
_cell.length_c   1.000
_cell.angle_alpha   90.00
_cell.angle_beta   90.00
_cell.angle_gamma   90.00
#
_symmetry.space_group_name_H-M   'P 1'
#
loop_
_entity.id
_entity.type
_entity.pdbx_description
1 polymer ?
#
loop_
_entity_poly.entity_id
_entity_poly.type
_entity_poly.pdbx_seq_one_letter_code
_entity_poly.pdbx_strand_id
1 'polypeptide(L)'
;MINTVDTRSVARHVEDTEHQAMPHRLYTLIFPMDNARSRVLLGMKKRGFGCNKYNGFGGKVEADETVDEGAIRELNEESGLLATKIDKQGLLLFYFEDNPVAMEVHVYLASEYTGDVVETDEMRPEWFEIHKLPFAQMWADDERWWPHVLRGEKFVGRFWFKADQVTITREELSRVESLSF
;
A
#
# COMPACT_ATOMS: atom_id res chain seq x y z
N MET A 1 -37.48 4.95 42.31
CA MET A 1 -36.03 5.22 42.19
C MET A 1 -35.33 3.88 42.18
N ILE A 2 -34.97 3.38 41.00
CA ILE A 2 -34.17 2.16 40.86
C ILE A 2 -33.17 2.45 39.74
N ASN A 3 -31.90 2.19 40.07
CA ASN A 3 -30.73 2.78 39.47
C ASN A 3 -30.49 2.40 38.00
N THR A 4 -30.01 3.41 37.29
CA THR A 4 -29.42 3.42 35.94
C THR A 4 -28.38 2.32 35.75
N VAL A 5 -28.50 1.57 34.67
CA VAL A 5 -27.46 0.69 34.15
C VAL A 5 -26.45 1.58 33.42
N ASP A 6 -25.28 1.79 34.02
CA ASP A 6 -24.14 2.45 33.36
C ASP A 6 -23.44 1.43 32.45
N THR A 7 -23.65 1.61 31.15
CA THR A 7 -22.97 0.90 30.07
C THR A 7 -21.56 1.48 29.91
N ARG A 8 -20.56 0.87 30.56
CA ARG A 8 -19.15 1.14 30.25
C ARG A 8 -18.43 -0.12 29.82
N SER A 9 -18.05 -0.07 28.54
CA SER A 9 -16.76 -0.49 27.99
C SER A 9 -16.20 -1.83 28.47
N VAL A 10 -16.27 -2.82 27.59
CA VAL A 10 -15.19 -3.81 27.48
C VAL A 10 -14.92 -4.09 26.00
N ALA A 11 -14.36 -3.10 25.30
CA ALA A 11 -13.60 -3.37 24.09
C ALA A 11 -12.29 -4.02 24.55
N ARG A 12 -12.22 -5.36 24.48
CA ARG A 12 -11.02 -6.11 24.82
C ARG A 12 -9.94 -5.77 23.79
N HIS A 13 -9.03 -4.90 24.18
CA HIS A 13 -7.71 -4.79 23.59
C HIS A 13 -6.98 -6.09 23.89
N VAL A 14 -6.82 -6.93 22.88
CA VAL A 14 -5.70 -7.88 22.84
C VAL A 14 -4.61 -7.13 22.10
N GLU A 15 -3.82 -6.36 22.84
CA GLU A 15 -2.63 -5.67 22.35
C GLU A 15 -1.54 -6.69 22.07
N ASP A 16 -1.31 -6.99 20.79
CA ASP A 16 -0.08 -7.63 20.34
C ASP A 16 1.07 -6.62 20.42
N THR A 17 1.65 -6.53 21.62
CA THR A 17 2.63 -5.52 22.02
C THR A 17 4.01 -5.72 21.36
N GLU A 18 4.31 -6.91 20.85
CA GLU A 18 5.61 -7.20 20.23
C GLU A 18 5.79 -6.56 18.85
N HIS A 19 4.71 -6.42 18.08
CA HIS A 19 4.78 -5.94 16.69
C HIS A 19 4.72 -4.43 16.56
N GLN A 20 4.21 -3.75 17.60
CA GLN A 20 4.20 -2.29 17.71
C GLN A 20 5.61 -1.73 18.04
N ALA A 21 6.55 -2.58 18.46
CA ALA A 21 7.91 -2.20 18.86
C ALA A 21 9.01 -2.57 17.84
N MET A 22 8.67 -3.27 16.74
CA MET A 22 9.67 -3.62 15.74
C MET A 22 10.13 -2.37 14.95
N PRO A 23 11.44 -2.22 14.68
CA PRO A 23 11.91 -1.16 13.82
C PRO A 23 11.26 -1.33 12.43
N HIS A 24 10.78 -0.23 11.88
CA HIS A 24 10.22 -0.19 10.54
C HIS A 24 11.00 0.77 9.66
N ARG A 25 10.89 0.56 8.36
CA ARG A 25 11.38 1.50 7.35
C ARG A 25 10.20 1.97 6.50
N LEU A 26 10.20 3.25 6.17
CA LEU A 26 9.16 3.88 5.38
C LEU A 26 9.32 3.57 3.89
N TYR A 27 8.19 3.25 3.26
CA TYR A 27 8.05 3.00 1.84
C TYR A 27 6.78 3.66 1.31
N THR A 28 6.74 3.87 0.01
CA THR A 28 5.59 4.42 -0.71
C THR A 28 5.07 3.41 -1.71
N LEU A 29 3.78 3.51 -2.00
CA LEU A 29 3.13 2.75 -3.07
C LEU A 29 2.03 3.61 -3.68
N ILE A 30 2.16 3.98 -4.94
CA ILE A 30 1.28 4.93 -5.61
C ILE A 30 0.74 4.35 -6.92
N PHE A 31 -0.57 4.53 -7.12
CA PHE A 31 -1.32 4.01 -8.25
C PHE A 31 -1.89 5.17 -9.09
N PRO A 32 -1.34 5.44 -10.28
CA PRO A 32 -1.92 6.41 -11.21
C PRO A 32 -3.27 5.96 -11.75
N MET A 33 -4.27 6.83 -11.68
CA MET A 33 -5.66 6.56 -12.04
C MET A 33 -6.06 7.31 -13.31
N ASP A 34 -6.56 6.58 -14.30
CA ASP A 34 -7.29 7.12 -15.45
C ASP A 34 -8.79 7.00 -15.15
N ASN A 35 -9.31 7.98 -14.40
CA ASN A 35 -10.70 8.00 -13.95
C ASN A 35 -11.70 8.03 -15.13
N ALA A 36 -11.35 8.71 -16.22
CA ALA A 36 -12.19 8.81 -17.40
C ALA A 36 -12.41 7.44 -18.08
N ARG A 37 -11.40 6.56 -18.02
CA ARG A 37 -11.49 5.21 -18.58
C ARG A 37 -11.66 4.12 -17.53
N SER A 38 -11.75 4.48 -16.24
CA SER A 38 -11.82 3.55 -15.11
C SER A 38 -10.67 2.52 -15.09
N ARG A 39 -9.45 3.02 -15.29
CA ARG A 39 -8.22 2.19 -15.32
C ARG A 39 -7.20 2.68 -14.30
N VAL A 40 -6.32 1.76 -13.90
CA VAL A 40 -5.16 2.03 -13.05
C VAL A 40 -3.89 1.59 -13.77
N LEU A 41 -2.81 2.33 -13.60
CA LEU A 41 -1.50 1.96 -14.11
C LEU A 41 -0.79 1.10 -13.07
N LEU A 42 -0.37 -0.10 -13.48
CA LEU A 42 0.54 -0.96 -12.73
C LEU A 42 1.86 -1.05 -13.49
N GLY A 43 2.94 -1.44 -12.84
CA GLY A 43 4.18 -1.82 -13.50
C GLY A 43 4.55 -3.28 -13.21
N MET A 44 4.97 -4.00 -14.24
CA MET A 44 5.64 -5.29 -14.06
C MET A 44 7.08 -5.03 -13.62
N LYS A 45 7.44 -5.47 -12.42
CA LYS A 45 8.78 -5.28 -11.86
C LYS A 45 9.79 -6.21 -12.53
N LYS A 46 10.83 -5.64 -13.12
CA LYS A 46 11.84 -6.33 -13.95
C LYS A 46 13.05 -6.83 -13.15
N ARG A 47 13.31 -6.24 -11.98
CA ARG A 47 14.46 -6.57 -11.12
C ARG A 47 14.18 -6.25 -9.66
N GLY A 48 15.02 -6.78 -8.76
CA GLY A 48 14.96 -6.49 -7.33
C GLY A 48 13.83 -7.18 -6.58
N PHE A 49 13.48 -6.64 -5.41
CA PHE A 49 12.44 -7.17 -4.54
C PHE A 49 11.06 -7.07 -5.21
N GLY A 50 10.32 -8.18 -5.30
CA GLY A 50 9.05 -8.23 -6.03
C GLY A 50 9.17 -8.41 -7.55
N CYS A 51 10.34 -8.80 -8.07
CA CYS A 51 10.53 -9.12 -9.49
C CYS A 51 9.48 -10.13 -10.01
N ASN A 52 9.01 -9.90 -11.24
CA ASN A 52 7.95 -10.65 -11.92
C ASN A 52 6.56 -10.53 -11.29
N LYS A 53 6.32 -9.48 -10.50
CA LYS A 53 4.98 -9.11 -10.04
C LYS A 53 4.56 -7.76 -10.63
N TYR A 54 3.28 -7.63 -10.95
CA TYR A 54 2.65 -6.33 -11.14
C TYR A 54 2.46 -5.66 -9.78
N ASN A 55 2.71 -4.35 -9.71
CA ASN A 55 2.43 -3.56 -8.53
C ASN A 55 2.14 -2.09 -8.91
N GLY A 56 1.77 -1.27 -7.93
CA GLY A 56 1.93 0.18 -8.01
C GLY A 56 3.41 0.57 -8.07
N PHE A 57 3.66 1.86 -8.22
CA PHE A 57 5.01 2.43 -8.26
C PHE A 57 5.42 2.87 -6.86
N GLY A 58 6.71 2.81 -6.51
CA GLY A 58 7.12 3.20 -5.18
C GLY A 58 8.40 2.54 -4.68
N GLY A 59 8.92 3.09 -3.60
CA GLY A 59 10.21 2.69 -3.07
C GLY A 59 10.41 3.18 -1.65
N LYS A 60 11.68 3.29 -1.24
CA LYS A 60 12.04 3.74 0.10
C LYS A 60 11.85 5.24 0.19
N VAL A 61 11.40 5.72 1.35
CA VAL A 61 11.47 7.15 1.67
C VAL A 61 12.88 7.46 2.13
N GLU A 62 13.51 8.45 1.49
CA GLU A 62 14.86 8.93 1.83
C GLU A 62 14.84 9.88 3.04
N ALA A 63 16.01 10.16 3.63
CA ALA A 63 16.10 10.87 4.91
C ALA A 63 15.69 12.35 4.86
N ASP A 64 15.75 12.94 3.66
CA ASP A 64 15.60 14.35 3.35
C ASP A 64 14.31 14.66 2.57
N GLU A 65 13.37 13.70 2.52
CA GLU A 65 12.06 13.87 1.91
C GLU A 65 10.92 13.46 2.85
N THR A 66 9.75 14.05 2.64
CA THR A 66 8.49 13.56 3.20
C THR A 66 8.04 12.29 2.47
N VAL A 67 7.13 11.53 3.08
CA VAL A 67 6.53 10.34 2.45
C VAL A 67 5.84 10.70 1.13
N ASP A 68 5.17 11.85 1.08
CA ASP A 68 4.46 12.32 -0.11
C ASP A 68 5.44 12.69 -1.24
N GLU A 69 6.55 13.36 -0.90
CA GLU A 69 7.64 13.66 -1.86
C GLU A 69 8.28 12.38 -2.40
N GLY A 70 8.55 11.40 -1.52
CA GLY A 70 9.07 10.09 -1.94
C GLY A 70 8.11 9.34 -2.87
N ALA A 71 6.80 9.42 -2.65
CA ALA A 71 5.82 8.79 -3.52
C ALA A 71 5.81 9.42 -4.93
N ILE A 72 5.92 10.74 -5.01
CA ILE A 72 5.96 11.49 -6.28
C ILE A 72 7.28 11.21 -7.02
N ARG A 73 8.41 11.20 -6.30
CA ARG A 73 9.74 10.90 -6.84
C ARG A 73 9.78 9.49 -7.44
N GLU A 74 9.41 8.47 -6.66
CA GLU A 74 9.44 7.07 -7.11
C GLU A 74 8.51 6.83 -8.30
N LEU A 75 7.31 7.44 -8.31
CA LEU A 75 6.44 7.38 -9.48
C LEU A 75 7.13 7.92 -10.74
N ASN A 76 7.86 9.03 -10.60
CA ASN A 76 8.56 9.63 -11.73
C ASN A 76 9.73 8.77 -12.20
N GLU A 77 10.55 8.27 -11.28
CA GLU A 77 11.69 7.41 -11.58
C GLU A 77 11.27 6.10 -12.27
N GLU A 78 10.15 5.50 -11.85
CA GLU A 78 9.74 4.17 -12.35
C GLU A 78 8.81 4.22 -13.57
N SER A 79 8.11 5.33 -13.83
CA SER A 79 7.10 5.43 -14.89
C SER A 79 7.19 6.68 -15.78
N GLY A 80 7.99 7.68 -15.42
CA GLY A 80 8.07 8.99 -16.05
C GLY A 80 6.91 9.94 -15.75
N LEU A 81 5.89 9.49 -15.01
CA LEU A 81 4.77 10.36 -14.61
C LEU A 81 5.15 11.26 -13.43
N LEU A 82 4.68 12.50 -13.45
CA LEU A 82 4.81 13.42 -12.32
C LEU A 82 3.43 13.72 -11.75
N ALA A 83 3.12 13.15 -10.57
CA ALA A 83 1.85 13.38 -9.90
C ALA A 83 1.74 14.81 -9.35
N THR A 84 0.59 15.44 -9.59
CA THR A 84 0.25 16.78 -9.07
C THR A 84 -0.83 16.72 -8.01
N LYS A 85 -1.55 15.60 -7.92
CA LYS A 85 -2.55 15.34 -6.90
C LYS A 85 -2.53 13.88 -6.50
N ILE A 86 -2.21 13.64 -5.24
CA ILE A 86 -2.17 12.31 -4.63
C ILE A 86 -3.11 12.26 -3.43
N ASP A 87 -3.80 11.13 -3.28
CA ASP A 87 -4.74 10.88 -2.21
C ASP A 87 -4.30 9.63 -1.45
N LYS A 88 -3.91 9.78 -0.18
CA LYS A 88 -3.48 8.68 0.67
C LYS A 88 -4.63 7.74 1.00
N GLN A 89 -4.55 6.47 0.65
CA GLN A 89 -5.61 5.47 0.82
C GLN A 89 -5.41 4.54 2.00
N GLY A 90 -4.17 4.22 2.35
CA GLY A 90 -3.94 3.27 3.42
C GLY A 90 -2.54 3.23 3.95
N LEU A 91 -2.39 2.46 5.02
CA LEU A 91 -1.12 2.11 5.65
C LEU A 91 -1.02 0.59 5.73
N LEU A 92 0.07 0.03 5.23
CA LEU A 92 0.34 -1.40 5.28
C LEU A 92 1.64 -1.64 6.04
N LEU A 93 1.60 -2.52 7.03
CA LEU A 93 2.81 -3.04 7.68
C LEU A 93 3.07 -4.47 7.21
N PHE A 94 4.26 -4.70 6.65
CA PHE A 94 4.69 -6.01 6.21
C PHE A 94 5.82 -6.54 7.09
N TYR A 95 5.63 -7.77 7.55
CA TYR A 95 6.58 -8.53 8.35
C TYR A 95 7.00 -9.76 7.55
N PHE A 96 8.31 -10.01 7.42
CA PHE A 96 8.83 -11.18 6.72
C PHE A 96 9.66 -12.03 7.70
N GLU A 97 9.47 -13.35 7.74
CA GLU A 97 10.10 -14.27 8.72
C GLU A 97 11.62 -14.05 8.93
N ASP A 98 12.37 -13.72 7.87
CA ASP A 98 13.83 -13.53 7.92
C ASP A 98 14.26 -12.05 7.89
N ASN A 99 13.34 -11.11 8.13
CA ASN A 99 13.64 -9.68 8.12
C ASN A 99 13.30 -9.02 9.47
N PRO A 100 14.30 -8.54 10.23
CA PRO A 100 14.07 -7.91 11.52
C PRO A 100 13.51 -6.48 11.41
N VAL A 101 13.40 -5.93 10.21
CA VAL A 101 12.86 -4.58 9.95
C VAL A 101 11.58 -4.70 9.14
N ALA A 102 10.46 -4.24 9.73
CA ALA A 102 9.18 -4.21 9.05
C ALA A 102 9.17 -3.16 7.91
N MET A 103 8.35 -3.37 6.90
CA MET A 103 8.09 -2.35 5.87
C MET A 103 6.80 -1.64 6.22
N GLU A 104 6.87 -0.33 6.47
CA GLU A 104 5.70 0.53 6.58
C GLU A 104 5.46 1.18 5.22
N VAL A 105 4.42 0.74 4.53
CA VAL A 105 4.10 1.17 3.16
C VAL A 105 2.88 2.09 3.19
N HIS A 106 3.06 3.32 2.73
CA HIS A 106 1.99 4.28 2.56
C HIS A 106 1.41 4.20 1.15
N VAL A 107 0.11 3.90 1.06
CA VAL A 107 -0.58 3.66 -0.21
C VAL A 107 -1.28 4.93 -0.67
N TYR A 108 -1.11 5.30 -1.94
CA TYR A 108 -1.67 6.50 -2.56
C TYR A 108 -2.36 6.17 -3.89
N LEU A 109 -3.36 6.96 -4.26
CA LEU A 109 -3.82 7.08 -5.65
C LEU A 109 -3.36 8.43 -6.21
N ALA A 110 -2.86 8.46 -7.44
CA ALA A 110 -2.66 9.72 -8.16
C ALA A 110 -3.83 9.95 -9.12
N SER A 111 -4.63 10.99 -8.86
CA SER A 111 -5.79 11.34 -9.70
C SER A 111 -5.45 12.38 -10.78
N GLU A 112 -4.35 13.12 -10.60
CA GLU A 112 -3.83 14.08 -11.57
C GLU A 112 -2.31 13.95 -11.65
N TYR A 113 -1.79 13.90 -12.87
CA TYR A 113 -0.37 13.76 -13.17
C TYR A 113 -0.06 14.29 -14.58
N THR A 114 1.20 14.55 -14.83
CA THR A 114 1.74 15.00 -16.13
C THR A 114 2.84 14.06 -16.60
N GLY A 115 3.28 14.22 -17.85
CA GLY A 115 4.29 13.35 -18.48
C GLY A 115 3.68 12.18 -19.24
N ASP A 116 4.54 11.44 -19.93
CA ASP A 116 4.19 10.25 -20.69
C ASP A 116 4.68 9.01 -19.96
N VAL A 117 3.87 7.95 -20.00
CA VAL A 117 4.24 6.66 -19.41
C VAL A 117 5.41 6.06 -20.19
N VAL A 118 6.50 5.75 -19.50
CA VAL A 118 7.70 5.15 -20.06
C VAL A 118 8.08 3.87 -19.32
N GLU A 119 8.55 2.88 -20.07
CA GLU A 119 9.23 1.72 -19.51
C GLU A 119 10.63 2.12 -19.06
N THR A 120 11.05 1.61 -17.91
CA THR A 120 12.36 1.85 -17.31
C THR A 120 13.13 0.54 -17.16
N ASP A 121 14.37 0.61 -16.68
CA ASP A 121 15.14 -0.59 -16.35
C ASP A 121 14.52 -1.38 -15.19
N GLU A 122 13.68 -0.75 -14.38
CA GLU A 122 13.05 -1.37 -13.20
C GLU A 122 11.61 -1.81 -13.44
N MET A 123 10.81 -1.02 -14.17
CA MET A 123 9.37 -1.23 -14.32
C MET A 123 8.93 -1.17 -15.78
N ARG A 124 8.03 -2.08 -16.15
CA ARG A 124 7.27 -2.02 -17.42
C ARG A 124 5.80 -1.67 -17.12
N PRO A 125 5.40 -0.39 -17.27
CA PRO A 125 4.03 0.04 -17.01
C PRO A 125 2.99 -0.53 -17.97
N GLU A 126 1.78 -0.79 -17.46
CA GLU A 126 0.64 -1.29 -18.21
C GLU A 126 -0.69 -0.87 -17.54
N TRP A 127 -1.67 -0.48 -18.36
CA TRP A 127 -2.98 -0.05 -17.88
C TRP A 127 -3.92 -1.24 -17.71
N PHE A 128 -4.56 -1.35 -16.54
CA PHE A 128 -5.55 -2.37 -16.23
C PHE A 128 -6.91 -1.73 -15.90
N GLU A 129 -8.00 -2.41 -16.24
CA GLU A 129 -9.32 -2.04 -15.72
C GLU A 129 -9.32 -2.18 -14.19
N ILE A 130 -9.81 -1.17 -13.47
CA ILE A 130 -9.71 -1.10 -12.01
C ILE A 130 -10.38 -2.29 -11.28
N HIS A 131 -11.37 -2.94 -11.93
CA HIS A 131 -12.10 -4.09 -11.43
C HIS A 131 -11.58 -5.44 -11.94
N LYS A 132 -10.53 -5.47 -12.77
CA LYS A 132 -9.96 -6.68 -13.38
C LYS A 132 -8.43 -6.69 -13.26
N LEU A 133 -7.94 -6.47 -12.05
CA LEU A 133 -6.51 -6.53 -11.79
C LEU A 133 -5.97 -7.96 -11.91
N PRO A 134 -4.72 -8.14 -12.37
CA PRO A 134 -4.11 -9.44 -12.54
C PRO A 134 -3.60 -10.01 -11.19
N PHE A 135 -4.46 -10.15 -10.17
CA PHE A 135 -4.04 -10.51 -8.80
C PHE A 135 -3.15 -11.75 -8.70
N ALA A 136 -3.34 -12.74 -9.58
CA ALA A 136 -2.50 -13.94 -9.66
C ALA A 136 -1.02 -13.64 -10.01
N GLN A 137 -0.73 -12.45 -10.54
CA GLN A 137 0.60 -11.94 -10.88
C GLN A 137 1.00 -10.75 -10.00
N MET A 138 0.28 -10.49 -8.90
CA MET A 138 0.54 -9.39 -7.97
C MET A 138 1.03 -9.93 -6.63
N TRP A 139 1.17 -9.07 -5.61
CA TRP A 139 1.41 -9.54 -4.25
C TRP A 139 0.15 -10.19 -3.68
N ALA A 140 0.33 -11.21 -2.83
CA ALA A 140 -0.77 -12.01 -2.30
C ALA A 140 -1.73 -11.20 -1.40
N ASP A 141 -1.26 -10.10 -0.82
CA ASP A 141 -2.07 -9.20 -0.02
C ASP A 141 -2.90 -8.22 -0.85
N ASP A 142 -2.53 -7.97 -2.12
CA ASP A 142 -3.20 -6.98 -2.97
C ASP A 142 -4.68 -7.33 -3.15
N GLU A 143 -5.03 -8.62 -3.28
CA GLU A 143 -6.42 -9.08 -3.35
C GLU A 143 -7.20 -8.86 -2.04
N ARG A 144 -6.52 -8.66 -0.91
CA ARG A 144 -7.12 -8.42 0.40
C ARG A 144 -7.48 -6.96 0.58
N TRP A 145 -6.56 -6.05 0.30
CA TRP A 145 -6.75 -4.61 0.59
C TRP A 145 -7.27 -3.79 -0.60
N TRP A 146 -7.04 -4.19 -1.86
CA TRP A 146 -7.56 -3.48 -3.03
C TRP A 146 -9.09 -3.28 -3.02
N PRO A 147 -9.92 -4.23 -2.54
CA PRO A 147 -11.35 -4.00 -2.40
C PRO A 147 -11.73 -2.78 -1.54
N HIS A 148 -10.91 -2.37 -0.57
CA HIS A 148 -11.14 -1.12 0.19
C HIS A 148 -10.96 0.11 -0.70
N VAL A 149 -9.94 0.12 -1.56
CA VAL A 149 -9.72 1.18 -2.57
C VAL A 149 -10.95 1.31 -3.47
N LEU A 150 -11.48 0.20 -3.98
CA LEU A 150 -12.67 0.19 -4.84
C LEU A 150 -13.92 0.75 -4.15
N ARG A 151 -14.02 0.59 -2.82
CA ARG A 151 -15.13 1.15 -2.02
C ARG A 151 -14.89 2.59 -1.58
N GLY A 152 -13.74 3.18 -1.89
CA GLY A 152 -13.35 4.51 -1.42
C GLY A 152 -13.07 4.57 0.09
N GLU A 153 -12.73 3.44 0.70
CA GLU A 153 -12.45 3.32 2.13
C GLU A 153 -10.96 3.53 2.40
N LYS A 154 -10.64 4.21 3.50
CA LYS A 154 -9.28 4.20 4.06
C LYS A 154 -9.06 2.92 4.85
N PHE A 155 -7.83 2.40 4.85
CA PHE A 155 -7.52 1.14 5.53
C PHE A 155 -6.16 1.14 6.24
N VAL A 156 -6.06 0.30 7.25
CA VAL A 156 -4.80 -0.11 7.86
C VAL A 156 -4.71 -1.63 7.82
N GLY A 157 -3.63 -2.13 7.24
CA GLY A 157 -3.35 -3.55 7.09
C GLY A 157 -2.03 -3.95 7.73
N ARG A 158 -1.96 -5.17 8.23
CA ARG A 158 -0.73 -5.83 8.68
C ARG A 158 -0.69 -7.22 8.09
N PHE A 159 0.42 -7.58 7.46
CA PHE A 159 0.58 -8.86 6.79
C PHE A 159 1.91 -9.49 7.18
N TRP A 160 1.84 -10.76 7.56
CA TRP A 160 2.99 -11.57 7.92
C TRP A 160 3.26 -12.57 6.81
N PHE A 161 4.38 -12.41 6.14
CA PHE A 161 4.83 -13.26 5.06
C PHE A 161 5.90 -14.23 5.53
N LYS A 162 5.89 -15.43 4.95
CA LYS A 162 7.06 -16.30 4.96
C LYS A 162 8.19 -15.70 4.12
N ALA A 163 9.39 -16.27 4.28
CA ALA A 163 10.56 -15.91 3.46
C ALA A 163 10.35 -16.08 1.94
N ASP A 164 9.37 -16.88 1.52
CA ASP A 164 9.01 -17.10 0.12
C ASP A 164 8.32 -15.91 -0.56
N GLN A 165 7.96 -14.84 0.20
CA GLN A 165 7.29 -13.64 -0.32
C GLN A 165 5.93 -13.92 -1.00
N VAL A 166 5.31 -15.05 -0.68
CA VAL A 166 4.03 -15.49 -1.27
C VAL A 166 3.06 -15.91 -0.17
N THR A 167 3.52 -16.68 0.81
CA THR A 167 2.67 -17.25 1.85
C THR A 167 2.41 -16.24 2.96
N ILE A 168 1.16 -15.80 3.11
CA ILE A 168 0.69 -15.01 4.26
C ILE A 168 0.34 -15.97 5.40
N THR A 169 1.01 -15.85 6.54
CA THR A 169 0.77 -16.67 7.75
C THR A 169 -0.23 -16.04 8.71
N ARG A 170 -0.35 -14.71 8.66
CA ARG A 170 -1.29 -13.91 9.44
C ARG A 170 -1.63 -12.63 8.69
N GLU A 171 -2.86 -12.17 8.83
CA GLU A 171 -3.31 -10.88 8.33
C GLU A 171 -4.20 -10.18 9.35
N GLU A 172 -4.11 -8.85 9.39
CA GLU A 172 -5.05 -7.96 10.07
C GLU A 172 -5.37 -6.84 9.09
N LEU A 173 -6.64 -6.63 8.78
CA LEU A 173 -7.05 -5.58 7.86
C LEU A 173 -8.33 -4.93 8.37
N SER A 174 -8.31 -3.60 8.47
CA SER A 174 -9.43 -2.82 8.98
C SER A 174 -9.64 -1.54 8.19
N ARG A 175 -10.91 -1.19 7.98
CA ARG A 175 -11.29 0.14 7.54
C ARG A 175 -11.05 1.14 8.68
N VAL A 176 -10.60 2.34 8.31
CA VAL A 176 -10.46 3.48 9.23
C VAL A 176 -11.19 4.71 8.68
N GLU A 177 -11.59 5.63 9.56
CA GLU A 177 -12.24 6.89 9.17
C GLU A 177 -11.23 7.94 8.68
N SER A 178 -10.01 7.90 9.22
CA SER A 178 -8.91 8.78 8.82
C SER A 178 -7.57 8.08 8.96
N LEU A 179 -6.57 8.58 8.23
CA LEU A 179 -5.18 8.20 8.37
C LEU A 179 -4.46 9.42 8.99
N SER A 180 -4.21 9.35 10.30
CA SER A 180 -3.47 10.37 11.03
C SER A 180 -1.99 9.97 11.11
N PHE A 181 -1.09 10.91 10.79
CA PHE A 181 0.35 10.83 11.00
C PHE A 181 0.78 12.04 11.82
#